data_AF-A0A1I9W1Z8-F1
#
_entry.id   AF-A0A1I9W1Z8-F1
#
_cell.length_a   1.000
_cell.length_b   1.000
_cell.length_c   1.000
_cell.angle_alpha   90.00
_cell.angle_beta   90.00
_cell.angle_gamma   90.00
#
_symmetry.space_group_name_H-M   'P 1'
#
loop_
_entity.id
_entity.type
_entity.pdbx_description
1 polymer ?
#
loop_
_entity_poly.entity_id
_entity_poly.type
_entity_poly.pdbx_seq_one_letter_code
_entity_poly.pdbx_strand_id
1 'polypeptide(L)'
;MFSLKLFVVFLAVCICVSQAITYTDCTESGQNLCLCEGSNVCGNGNNCKLGSNGKGNQCVTGEGTPKPQSHNENDFEPIPEDAYD
;
A
#
# COMPACT_ATOMS: atom_id res chain seq x y z
N MET A 1 10.81 -21.93 -29.72
CA MET A 1 9.59 -22.60 -29.22
C MET A 1 9.55 -22.43 -27.71
N PHE A 2 8.89 -21.39 -27.21
CA PHE A 2 8.73 -21.20 -25.76
C PHE A 2 7.73 -22.23 -25.24
N SER A 3 8.15 -23.03 -24.27
CA SER A 3 7.30 -24.05 -23.66
C SER A 3 6.15 -23.36 -22.92
N LEU A 4 4.91 -23.67 -23.28
CA LEU A 4 3.69 -23.14 -22.63
C LEU A 4 3.74 -23.33 -21.10
N LYS A 5 4.41 -24.39 -20.63
CA LYS A 5 4.65 -24.66 -19.21
C LYS A 5 5.55 -23.62 -18.55
N LEU A 6 6.56 -23.11 -19.26
CA LEU A 6 7.46 -22.06 -18.75
C LEU A 6 6.72 -20.72 -18.63
N PHE A 7 5.83 -20.42 -19.58
CA PHE A 7 5.09 -19.16 -19.62
C PHE A 7 4.07 -19.05 -18.47
N VAL A 8 3.38 -20.14 -18.15
CA VAL A 8 2.45 -20.21 -17.01
C VAL A 8 3.16 -20.04 -15.67
N VAL A 9 4.36 -20.61 -15.51
CA VAL A 9 5.17 -20.44 -14.30
C VAL A 9 5.62 -18.99 -14.14
N PHE A 10 6.06 -18.35 -15.23
CA PHE A 10 6.43 -16.93 -15.21
C PHE A 10 5.24 -16.01 -14.88
N LEU A 11 4.07 -16.22 -15.51
CA LEU A 11 2.86 -15.44 -15.23
C LEU A 11 2.42 -15.57 -13.76
N ALA A 12 2.46 -16.78 -13.19
CA ALA A 12 2.11 -16.98 -11.79
C ALA A 12 3.05 -16.23 -10.84
N VAL A 13 4.36 -16.27 -11.10
CA VAL A 13 5.35 -15.52 -10.31
C VAL A 13 5.14 -14.01 -10.47
N CYS A 14 4.86 -13.51 -11.68
CA CYS A 14 4.60 -12.10 -11.92
C CYS A 14 3.36 -11.59 -11.16
N ILE A 15 2.25 -12.33 -11.16
CA ILE A 15 1.01 -11.91 -10.48
C ILE A 15 1.20 -11.84 -8.95
N CYS A 16 2.05 -12.71 -8.37
CA CYS A 16 2.32 -12.70 -6.94
C CYS A 16 3.14 -11.49 -6.47
N VAL A 17 4.00 -10.91 -7.33
CA VAL A 17 4.88 -9.80 -6.96
C VAL A 17 4.18 -8.44 -7.05
N SER A 18 3.11 -8.33 -7.86
CA SER A 18 2.44 -7.05 -8.15
C SER A 18 1.60 -6.44 -7.02
N GLN A 19 1.41 -7.11 -5.87
CA GLN A 19 0.44 -6.69 -4.85
C GLN A 19 1.05 -6.42 -3.46
N ALA A 20 2.24 -5.82 -3.40
CA ALA A 20 2.78 -5.33 -2.14
C ALA A 20 2.07 -4.03 -1.72
N ILE A 21 1.00 -4.14 -0.92
CA ILE A 21 0.39 -2.99 -0.26
C ILE A 21 1.34 -2.52 0.84
N THR A 22 2.07 -1.44 0.57
CA THR A 22 2.97 -0.83 1.55
C THR A 22 2.20 0.16 2.41
N TYR A 23 1.97 -0.19 3.68
CA TYR A 23 1.43 0.76 4.65
C TYR A 23 2.51 1.74 5.09
N THR A 24 2.16 3.01 5.16
CA THR A 24 3.05 4.10 5.57
C THR A 24 2.44 4.87 6.74
N ASP A 25 3.25 5.66 7.44
CA ASP A 25 2.82 6.43 8.61
C ASP A 25 1.63 7.34 8.31
N CYS A 26 0.68 7.43 9.24
CA CYS A 26 -0.45 8.34 9.15
C CYS A 26 0.04 9.79 9.13
N THR A 27 -0.51 10.61 8.24
CA THR A 27 -0.13 12.03 8.09
C THR A 27 -1.09 12.95 8.83
N GLU A 28 -2.32 12.50 9.07
CA GLU A 28 -3.38 13.29 9.70
C GLU A 28 -4.13 12.47 10.75
N SER A 29 -4.66 13.17 11.76
CA SER A 29 -5.54 12.54 12.76
C SER A 29 -6.90 12.21 12.15
N GLY A 30 -7.46 11.06 12.51
CA GLY A 30 -8.70 10.53 11.94
C GLY A 30 -8.46 9.56 10.77
N GLN A 31 -7.21 9.36 10.34
CA GLN A 31 -6.90 8.41 9.27
C GLN A 31 -6.95 6.95 9.73
N ASN A 32 -7.22 6.03 8.82
CA ASN A 32 -7.02 4.60 8.98
C ASN A 32 -6.27 4.00 7.78
N LEU A 33 -6.00 2.70 7.81
CA LEU A 33 -5.20 1.98 6.81
C LEU A 33 -3.80 2.60 6.63
N CYS A 34 -3.21 3.05 7.74
CA CYS A 34 -1.86 3.62 7.83
C CYS A 34 -1.17 3.19 9.14
N LEU A 35 0.16 3.33 9.21
CA LEU A 35 0.92 3.02 10.42
C LEU A 35 0.69 4.12 11.46
N CYS A 36 0.22 3.73 12.64
CA CYS A 36 -0.15 4.67 13.71
C CYS A 36 0.73 4.46 14.95
N GLU A 37 0.53 3.37 15.68
CA GLU A 37 1.27 3.05 16.90
C GLU A 37 2.60 2.37 16.56
N GLY A 38 3.60 3.19 16.23
CA GLY A 38 4.85 2.69 15.65
C GLY A 38 4.60 2.11 14.26
N SER A 39 5.02 0.87 14.02
CA SER A 39 4.84 0.18 12.74
C SER A 39 3.58 -0.68 12.67
N ASN A 40 2.57 -0.41 13.52
CA ASN A 40 1.30 -1.13 13.50
C ASN A 40 0.25 -0.41 12.65
N VAL A 41 -0.42 -1.16 11.76
CA VAL A 41 -1.49 -0.66 10.91
C VAL A 41 -2.75 -0.40 11.75
N CYS A 42 -3.29 0.82 11.67
CA CYS A 42 -4.59 1.15 12.24
C CYS A 42 -5.69 0.79 11.23
N GLY A 43 -6.27 -0.41 11.37
CA GLY A 43 -7.21 -0.98 10.41
C GLY A 43 -8.62 -0.36 10.42
N ASN A 44 -9.50 -0.91 9.59
CA ASN A 44 -10.91 -0.49 9.50
C ASN A 44 -11.64 -0.58 10.85
N GLY A 45 -12.59 0.33 11.07
CA GLY A 45 -13.31 0.46 12.35
C GLY A 45 -12.51 1.17 13.44
N ASN A 46 -11.27 1.56 13.16
CA ASN A 46 -10.42 2.39 14.01
C ASN A 46 -9.96 3.64 13.25
N ASN A 47 -9.42 4.60 13.99
CA ASN A 47 -8.78 5.81 13.47
C ASN A 47 -7.55 6.18 14.31
N CYS A 48 -6.55 6.76 13.66
CA CYS A 48 -5.31 7.20 14.29
C CYS A 48 -5.47 8.61 14.86
N LYS A 49 -5.11 8.80 16.13
CA LYS A 49 -4.91 10.10 16.76
C LYS A 49 -3.41 10.38 16.80
N LEU A 50 -2.98 11.40 16.06
CA LEU A 50 -1.58 11.82 16.10
C LEU A 50 -1.29 12.41 17.47
N GLY A 51 -0.20 11.96 18.07
CA GLY A 51 0.28 12.48 19.35
C GLY A 51 0.89 13.87 19.17
N SER A 52 0.61 14.77 20.10
CA SER A 52 1.28 16.07 20.20
C SER A 52 2.20 16.11 21.42
N ASN A 53 3.23 16.95 21.37
CA ASN A 53 4.11 17.27 22.52
C ASN A 53 4.83 16.03 23.10
N GLY A 54 5.41 15.19 22.24
CA GLY A 54 6.19 14.02 22.66
C GLY A 54 5.36 12.82 23.11
N LYS A 55 4.02 12.87 22.99
CA LYS A 55 3.16 11.70 23.10
C LYS A 55 3.19 10.92 21.79
N GLY A 56 3.18 9.59 21.88
CA GLY A 56 3.03 8.71 20.72
C GLY A 56 1.63 8.82 20.11
N ASN A 57 1.52 8.41 18.85
CA ASN A 57 0.24 8.24 18.17
C ASN A 57 -0.58 7.12 18.84
N GLN A 58 -1.91 7.18 18.72
CA GLN A 58 -2.82 6.19 19.30
C GLN A 58 -3.87 5.76 18.28
N CYS A 59 -4.07 4.45 18.11
CA CYS A 59 -5.14 3.92 17.27
C CYS A 59 -6.36 3.63 18.15
N VAL A 60 -7.44 4.37 17.94
CA VAL A 60 -8.66 4.28 18.76
C VAL A 60 -9.83 3.74 17.94
N THR A 61 -10.75 3.04 18.60
CA THR A 61 -11.98 2.57 17.96
C THR A 61 -12.84 3.75 17.50
N GLY A 62 -13.38 3.65 16.29
CA GLY A 62 -14.19 4.67 15.63
C GLY A 62 -13.87 4.75 14.14
N GLU A 63 -14.85 5.15 13.33
CA GLU A 63 -14.68 5.26 11.88
C GLU A 63 -13.55 6.25 11.53
N GLY A 64 -12.74 5.89 10.54
CA GLY A 64 -11.59 6.68 10.08
C GLY A 64 -11.57 6.79 8.57
N THR A 65 -10.89 7.80 8.07
CA THR A 65 -10.73 8.02 6.63
C THR A 65 -9.49 7.28 6.14
N PRO A 66 -9.57 6.42 5.11
CA PRO A 66 -8.40 5.78 4.53
C PRO A 66 -7.33 6.78 4.16
N LYS A 67 -6.08 6.53 4.57
CA LYS A 67 -4.95 7.31 4.10
C LYS A 67 -4.88 7.17 2.57
N PRO A 68 -4.83 8.28 1.81
CA PRO A 68 -4.68 8.22 0.37
C PRO A 68 -3.39 7.47 0.02
N GLN A 69 -3.48 6.54 -0.93
CA GLN A 69 -2.31 5.85 -1.44
C GLN A 69 -1.47 6.85 -2.24
N SER A 70 -0.21 7.03 -1.85
CA SER A 70 0.77 7.70 -2.69
C SER A 70 1.19 6.73 -3.79
N HIS A 71 0.36 6.53 -4.80
CA HIS A 71 0.81 5.88 -6.03
C HIS A 71 1.77 6.84 -6.73
N ASN A 72 3.08 6.56 -6.66
CA ASN A 72 4.01 7.17 -7.59
C ASN A 72 3.77 6.51 -8.95
N GLU A 73 2.95 7.14 -9.81
CA GLU A 73 2.75 6.71 -11.20
C GLU A 73 4.04 6.73 -12.03
N ASN A 74 5.14 7.29 -11.50
CA ASN A 74 6.41 7.49 -12.17
C ASN A 74 7.42 6.35 -11.98
N ASP A 75 7.05 5.23 -11.35
CA ASP A 75 7.96 4.10 -11.09
C ASP A 75 7.88 2.98 -12.14
N PHE A 76 7.17 3.23 -13.25
CA PHE A 76 7.10 2.32 -14.38
C PHE A 76 7.98 2.84 -15.52
N GLU A 77 8.97 2.04 -15.91
CA GLU A 77 9.72 2.22 -17.15
C GLU A 77 8.72 2.24 -18.33
N PRO A 78 8.85 3.19 -19.27
CA PRO A 78 7.91 3.29 -20.38
C PRO A 78 7.84 1.97 -21.15
N ILE A 79 6.63 1.44 -21.28
CA ILE A 79 6.36 0.24 -22.07
C ILE A 79 6.76 0.56 -23.52
N PRO A 80 7.58 -0.28 -24.18
CA PRO A 80 8.04 0.00 -25.53
C PRO A 80 6.87 0.09 -26.51
N GLU A 81 6.97 1.01 -27.48
CA GLU A 81 5.88 1.40 -28.38
C GLU A 81 5.35 0.24 -29.26
N ASP A 82 6.13 -0.82 -29.43
CA ASP A 82 5.78 -2.04 -30.17
C ASP A 82 4.87 -3.01 -29.40
N ALA A 83 4.58 -2.72 -28.13
CA ALA A 83 3.64 -3.47 -27.30
C ALA A 83 2.21 -2.90 -27.31
N TYR A 84 1.98 -1.77 -27.97
CA TYR A 84 0.65 -1.21 -28.18
C TYR A 84 0.18 -1.60 -29.59
N ASP A 85 -0.54 -2.73 -29.69
CA ASP A 85 -1.27 -3.15 -30.90
C ASP A 85 -2.38 -2.14 -31.27
#